data_AF-A0A821T562-F1
#
_entry.id   AF-A0A821T562-F1
#
_cell.length_a   1.000
_cell.length_b   1.000
_cell.length_c   1.000
_cell.angle_alpha   90.00
_cell.angle_beta   90.00
_cell.angle_gamma   90.00
#
_symmetry.space_group_name_H-M   'P 1'
#
loop_
_entity.id
_entity.type
_entity.pdbx_description
1 polymer ?
#
loop_
_entity_poly.entity_id
_entity_poly.type
_entity_poly.pdbx_seq_one_letter_code
_entity_poly.pdbx_strand_id
1 'polypeptide(L)'
;MDKSTFLKVYFPNGSFHGIRYTSSTTVAELIRIVLKGRLSSCELFYRLSFALRVTHVGKEQEIANLRITSSSDKTNVTDKWLHPNMTMDKVQRLYGPIEDLKFELRLRYFPESIDALSHDKPTFGYFYEQLRIDYMRLKSEHVPVNDAIELGSLEIRKLFKDLNPTALDKKVNVDYLEKELGLKRFFPQSVIDSHKPKLLRKSIKACLKKYEGLAEEECVKRFCSLLKDAWNWQQEIYTCNLGAEWAVPISLVLGPSDGISYRTQNSTNLTKMASFEIVLSIA
;
A
#
# COMPACT_ATOMS: atom_id res chain seq x y z
N MET A 1 -24.81 12.06 -28.26
CA MET A 1 -24.35 12.57 -26.95
C MET A 1 -23.84 11.39 -26.15
N ASP A 2 -22.60 11.44 -25.69
CA ASP A 2 -22.01 10.36 -24.88
C ASP A 2 -22.74 10.32 -23.51
N LYS A 3 -23.38 9.20 -23.18
CA LYS A 3 -24.19 9.08 -21.97
C LYS A 3 -23.24 8.99 -20.78
N SER A 4 -23.40 9.89 -19.80
CA SER A 4 -22.61 9.83 -18.59
C SER A 4 -23.01 8.61 -17.74
N THR A 5 -22.01 7.80 -17.36
CA THR A 5 -22.16 6.56 -16.58
C THR A 5 -21.53 6.72 -15.21
N PHE A 6 -22.02 5.97 -14.22
CA PHE A 6 -21.51 5.98 -12.86
C PHE A 6 -20.42 4.92 -12.66
N LEU A 7 -19.32 5.30 -12.00
CA LEU A 7 -18.19 4.45 -11.69
C LEU A 7 -17.86 4.54 -10.20
N LYS A 8 -17.54 3.41 -9.58
CA LYS A 8 -17.03 3.36 -8.20
C LYS A 8 -15.51 3.22 -8.22
N VAL A 9 -14.81 4.18 -7.62
CA VAL A 9 -13.37 4.09 -7.37
C VAL A 9 -13.16 3.78 -5.90
N TYR A 10 -12.61 2.62 -5.61
CA TYR A 10 -12.37 2.11 -4.27
C TYR A 10 -11.05 2.62 -3.70
N PHE A 11 -11.04 2.76 -2.38
CA PHE A 11 -9.88 3.07 -1.56
C PHE A 11 -9.42 1.81 -0.81
N PRO A 12 -8.19 1.80 -0.27
CA PRO A 12 -7.63 0.63 0.42
C PRO A 12 -8.53 0.08 1.54
N ASN A 13 -9.24 0.94 2.27
CA ASN A 13 -10.16 0.56 3.34
C ASN A 13 -11.51 0.01 2.89
N GLY A 14 -11.73 -0.16 1.58
CA GLY A 14 -12.96 -0.68 1.01
C GLY A 14 -14.07 0.36 0.83
N SER A 15 -13.90 1.58 1.35
CA SER A 15 -14.77 2.69 0.97
C SER A 15 -14.57 3.06 -0.51
N PHE A 16 -15.52 3.79 -1.10
CA PHE A 16 -15.42 4.21 -2.49
C PHE A 16 -15.89 5.65 -2.71
N HIS A 17 -15.45 6.23 -3.82
CA HIS A 17 -16.00 7.46 -4.38
C HIS A 17 -16.75 7.15 -5.67
N GLY A 18 -18.00 7.60 -5.73
CA GLY A 18 -18.81 7.53 -6.95
C GLY A 18 -18.51 8.70 -7.86
N ILE A 19 -18.11 8.42 -9.10
CA ILE A 19 -17.81 9.45 -10.11
C ILE A 19 -18.62 9.20 -11.37
N ARG A 20 -18.98 10.28 -12.05
CA ARG A 20 -19.59 10.23 -13.38
C ARG A 20 -18.50 10.35 -14.43
N TYR A 21 -18.55 9.51 -15.46
CA TYR A 21 -17.59 9.51 -16.56
C TYR A 21 -18.31 9.39 -17.91
N THR A 22 -17.60 9.72 -18.98
CA THR A 22 -17.96 9.51 -20.38
C THR A 22 -16.93 8.60 -21.04
N SER A 23 -17.22 8.07 -22.21
CA SER A 23 -16.32 7.21 -22.98
C SER A 23 -14.97 7.90 -23.27
N SER A 24 -14.99 9.22 -23.44
CA SER A 24 -13.81 10.06 -23.64
C SER A 24 -13.04 10.44 -22.36
N THR A 25 -13.62 10.24 -21.17
CA THR A 25 -12.94 10.60 -19.91
C THR A 25 -11.66 9.78 -19.74
N THR A 26 -10.57 10.44 -19.39
CA THR A 26 -9.26 9.82 -19.18
C THR A 26 -9.07 9.34 -17.74
N VAL A 27 -8.20 8.35 -17.56
CA VAL A 27 -7.80 7.85 -16.24
C VAL A 27 -7.22 8.96 -15.37
N ALA A 28 -6.42 9.87 -15.94
CA ALA A 28 -5.90 11.05 -15.25
C ALA A 28 -7.01 11.96 -14.71
N GLU A 29 -8.05 12.19 -15.50
CA GLU A 29 -9.22 12.99 -15.07
C GLU A 29 -9.98 12.29 -13.94
N LEU A 30 -10.18 10.97 -14.01
CA LEU A 30 -10.80 10.21 -12.93
C LEU A 30 -10.02 10.35 -11.62
N ILE A 31 -8.70 10.15 -11.66
CA ILE A 31 -7.83 10.33 -10.49
C ILE A 31 -7.99 11.74 -9.92
N ARG A 32 -7.91 12.77 -10.77
CA ARG A 32 -8.04 14.17 -10.35
C ARG A 32 -9.38 14.45 -9.66
N ILE A 33 -10.48 13.93 -10.20
CA ILE A 33 -11.83 14.09 -9.62
C ILE A 33 -11.89 13.42 -8.25
N VAL A 34 -11.41 12.18 -8.13
CA VAL A 34 -11.42 11.42 -6.88
C VAL A 34 -10.58 12.08 -5.80
N LEU A 35 -9.37 12.53 -6.13
CA LEU A 35 -8.49 13.22 -5.19
C LEU A 35 -9.13 14.51 -4.67
N LYS A 36 -9.73 15.32 -5.56
CA LYS A 36 -10.40 16.57 -5.17
C LYS A 36 -11.66 16.34 -4.34
N GLY A 37 -12.41 15.28 -4.65
CA GLY A 37 -13.68 14.97 -4.00
C GLY A 37 -13.55 14.28 -2.64
N ARG A 38 -12.40 13.65 -2.34
CA ARG A 38 -12.25 12.81 -1.15
C ARG A 38 -11.01 13.05 -0.32
N LEU A 39 -9.90 13.46 -0.92
CA LEU A 39 -8.63 13.58 -0.20
C LEU A 39 -8.36 15.01 0.24
N SER A 40 -8.48 15.97 -0.67
CA SER A 40 -8.27 17.39 -0.36
C SER A 40 -8.97 18.28 -1.37
N SER A 41 -9.55 19.38 -0.90
CA SER A 41 -10.09 20.44 -1.77
C SER A 41 -8.99 21.26 -2.44
N CYS A 42 -7.79 21.28 -1.86
CA CYS A 42 -6.59 21.94 -2.38
C CYS A 42 -5.78 20.99 -3.26
N GLU A 43 -4.91 21.55 -4.10
CA GLU A 43 -4.01 20.75 -4.92
C GLU A 43 -3.01 19.98 -4.06
N LEU A 44 -2.93 18.66 -4.29
CA LEU A 44 -1.96 17.80 -3.61
C LEU A 44 -0.61 17.91 -4.29
N PHE A 45 0.44 18.03 -3.48
CA PHE A 45 1.82 18.09 -3.96
C PHE A 45 2.18 16.79 -4.71
N TYR A 46 1.82 15.64 -4.13
CA TYR A 46 2.08 14.31 -4.71
C TYR A 46 0.90 13.76 -5.52
N ARG A 47 0.08 14.60 -6.16
CA ARG A 47 -1.06 14.12 -6.97
C ARG A 47 -0.67 13.14 -8.08
N LEU A 48 0.54 13.29 -8.64
CA LEU A 48 1.05 12.43 -9.71
C LEU A 48 1.56 11.08 -9.19
N SER A 49 1.70 10.91 -7.88
CA SER A 49 2.07 9.64 -7.25
C SER A 49 0.93 8.61 -7.23
N PHE A 50 -0.31 9.06 -7.51
CA PHE A 50 -1.48 8.21 -7.55
C PHE A 50 -1.67 7.54 -8.90
N ALA A 51 -2.13 6.30 -8.87
CA ALA A 51 -2.47 5.51 -10.04
C ALA A 51 -3.79 4.76 -9.80
N LEU A 52 -4.47 4.40 -10.90
CA LEU A 52 -5.60 3.50 -10.86
C LEU A 52 -5.18 2.10 -11.27
N ARG A 53 -5.64 1.13 -10.49
CA ARG A 53 -5.55 -0.28 -10.81
C ARG A 53 -6.94 -0.84 -11.03
N VAL A 54 -7.08 -1.77 -11.96
CA VAL A 54 -8.28 -2.57 -12.13
C VAL A 54 -8.03 -4.03 -11.79
N THR A 55 -9.04 -4.65 -11.19
CA THR A 55 -9.11 -6.09 -10.94
C THR A 55 -10.49 -6.58 -11.35
N HIS A 56 -10.60 -7.78 -11.92
CA HIS A 56 -11.92 -8.36 -12.14
C HIS A 56 -12.62 -8.64 -10.81
N VAL A 57 -13.91 -8.32 -10.74
CA VAL A 57 -14.74 -8.58 -9.57
C VAL A 57 -14.73 -10.08 -9.26
N GLY A 58 -14.56 -10.43 -7.98
CA GLY A 58 -14.56 -11.81 -7.50
C GLY A 58 -13.19 -12.49 -7.53
N LYS A 59 -12.15 -11.85 -8.08
CA LYS A 59 -10.79 -12.40 -8.08
C LYS A 59 -9.94 -11.95 -6.90
N GLU A 60 -10.40 -11.02 -6.06
CA GLU A 60 -9.54 -10.34 -5.07
C GLU A 60 -8.82 -11.28 -4.09
N GLN A 61 -9.47 -12.37 -3.67
CA GLN A 61 -8.87 -13.33 -2.74
C GLN A 61 -7.78 -14.18 -3.42
N GLU A 62 -7.99 -14.58 -4.67
CA GLU A 62 -6.99 -15.29 -5.48
C GLU A 62 -5.72 -14.44 -5.60
N ILE A 63 -5.90 -13.13 -5.84
CA ILE A 63 -4.82 -12.15 -5.97
C ILE A 63 -4.05 -11.99 -4.66
N ALA A 64 -4.77 -11.89 -3.55
CA ALA A 64 -4.15 -11.79 -2.23
C ALA A 64 -3.29 -13.03 -1.93
N ASN A 65 -3.80 -14.23 -2.24
CA ASN A 65 -3.09 -15.49 -2.04
C ASN A 65 -1.81 -15.57 -2.91
N LEU A 66 -1.88 -15.10 -4.16
CA LEU A 66 -0.71 -15.01 -5.03
C LEU A 66 0.35 -14.08 -4.43
N ARG A 67 -0.02 -12.89 -3.97
CA ARG A 67 0.90 -11.93 -3.35
C ARG A 67 1.60 -12.43 -2.09
N ILE A 68 0.94 -13.32 -1.34
CA ILE A 68 1.52 -13.94 -0.15
C ILE A 68 2.62 -14.93 -0.54
N THR A 69 2.31 -15.81 -1.51
CA THR A 69 3.14 -16.97 -1.88
C THR A 69 4.26 -16.64 -2.87
N SER A 70 4.12 -15.60 -3.67
CA SER A 70 5.12 -15.23 -4.69
C SER A 70 6.08 -14.15 -4.18
N SER A 71 7.38 -14.44 -4.15
CA SER A 71 8.44 -13.43 -4.05
C SER A 71 8.80 -12.79 -5.39
N SER A 72 8.37 -13.36 -6.52
CA SER A 72 8.83 -12.93 -7.85
C SER A 72 7.95 -13.32 -9.03
N ASP A 73 6.68 -13.71 -8.86
CA ASP A 73 5.97 -14.36 -9.96
C ASP A 73 4.53 -13.90 -10.22
N LYS A 74 4.35 -13.41 -11.45
CA LYS A 74 3.10 -13.32 -12.24
C LYS A 74 2.21 -12.09 -12.01
N THR A 75 2.74 -10.93 -12.38
CA THR A 75 1.99 -9.71 -12.76
C THR A 75 1.01 -9.90 -13.94
N ASN A 76 0.92 -11.11 -14.51
CA ASN A 76 0.02 -11.40 -15.61
C ASN A 76 -1.39 -11.81 -15.21
N VAL A 77 -1.64 -12.23 -13.97
CA VAL A 77 -2.97 -12.68 -13.56
C VAL A 77 -3.57 -11.60 -12.67
N THR A 78 -4.65 -10.97 -13.19
CA THR A 78 -5.68 -10.09 -12.58
C THR A 78 -5.47 -8.58 -12.44
N ASP A 79 -4.32 -8.09 -11.98
CA ASP A 79 -4.19 -6.69 -11.54
C ASP A 79 -3.53 -5.85 -12.63
N LYS A 80 -4.29 -4.94 -13.24
CA LYS A 80 -3.80 -4.11 -14.36
C LYS A 80 -3.76 -2.65 -13.96
N TRP A 81 -2.57 -2.07 -14.00
CA TRP A 81 -2.39 -0.64 -13.81
C TRP A 81 -2.82 0.11 -15.07
N LEU A 82 -3.66 1.12 -14.90
CA LEU A 82 -4.16 1.93 -15.99
C LEU A 82 -3.22 3.10 -16.26
N HIS A 83 -2.82 3.28 -17.52
CA HIS A 83 -2.03 4.43 -17.91
C HIS A 83 -2.89 5.72 -17.85
N PRO A 84 -2.37 6.84 -17.31
CA PRO A 84 -3.16 8.07 -17.11
C PRO A 84 -3.85 8.61 -18.37
N ASN A 85 -3.23 8.44 -19.54
CA ASN A 85 -3.75 8.93 -20.82
C ASN A 85 -4.75 7.97 -21.49
N MET A 86 -5.06 6.80 -20.90
CA MET A 86 -6.10 5.92 -21.43
C MET A 86 -7.49 6.54 -21.20
N THR A 87 -8.34 6.50 -22.22
CA THR A 87 -9.76 6.82 -22.08
C THR A 87 -10.52 5.63 -21.52
N MET A 88 -11.68 5.86 -20.90
CA MET A 88 -12.53 4.78 -20.38
C MET A 88 -13.03 3.84 -21.46
N ASP A 89 -13.25 4.33 -22.67
CA ASP A 89 -13.51 3.52 -23.86
C ASP A 89 -12.34 2.55 -24.18
N LYS A 90 -11.09 3.02 -24.10
CA LYS A 90 -9.91 2.17 -24.27
C LYS A 90 -9.78 1.15 -23.13
N VAL A 91 -10.06 1.55 -21.88
CA VAL A 91 -10.05 0.64 -20.72
C VAL A 91 -11.05 -0.49 -20.94
N GLN A 92 -12.28 -0.17 -21.35
CA GLN A 92 -13.31 -1.17 -21.61
C GLN A 92 -12.91 -2.15 -22.72
N ARG A 93 -12.31 -1.66 -23.81
CA ARG A 93 -11.83 -2.53 -24.90
C ARG A 93 -10.71 -3.47 -24.49
N LEU A 94 -9.78 -3.01 -23.64
CA LEU A 94 -8.61 -3.78 -23.25
C LEU A 94 -8.88 -4.78 -22.13
N TYR A 95 -9.76 -4.42 -21.19
CA TYR A 95 -9.93 -5.17 -19.94
C TYR A 95 -11.35 -5.73 -19.76
N GLY A 96 -12.28 -5.47 -20.68
CA GLY A 96 -13.65 -5.96 -20.63
C GLY A 96 -14.65 -4.93 -20.06
N PRO A 97 -15.92 -5.35 -19.87
CA PRO A 97 -16.98 -4.48 -19.38
C PRO A 97 -16.61 -3.79 -18.07
N ILE A 98 -16.87 -2.48 -17.97
CA ILE A 98 -16.51 -1.68 -16.78
C ILE A 98 -17.20 -2.20 -15.52
N GLU A 99 -18.39 -2.79 -15.65
CA GLU A 99 -19.14 -3.42 -14.56
C GLU A 99 -18.47 -4.65 -13.95
N ASP A 100 -17.64 -5.35 -14.72
CA ASP A 100 -16.85 -6.50 -14.28
C ASP A 100 -15.53 -6.09 -13.65
N LEU A 101 -15.22 -4.78 -13.65
CA LEU A 101 -13.95 -4.22 -13.20
C LEU A 101 -14.12 -3.44 -11.90
N LYS A 102 -13.27 -3.75 -10.94
CA LYS A 102 -13.11 -2.98 -9.71
C LYS A 102 -11.92 -2.04 -9.84
N PHE A 103 -12.21 -0.74 -9.78
CA PHE A 103 -11.21 0.31 -9.84
C PHE A 103 -10.73 0.64 -8.43
N GLU A 104 -9.42 0.58 -8.21
CA GLU A 104 -8.81 0.90 -6.93
C GLU A 104 -7.79 2.03 -7.13
N LEU A 105 -8.01 3.15 -6.46
CA LEU A 105 -7.01 4.21 -6.36
C LEU A 105 -5.90 3.72 -5.43
N ARG A 106 -4.65 3.98 -5.80
CA ARG A 106 -3.48 3.64 -4.99
C ARG A 106 -2.36 4.67 -5.15
N LEU A 107 -1.58 4.87 -4.11
CA LEU A 107 -0.26 5.49 -4.23
C LEU A 107 0.71 4.45 -4.78
N ARG A 108 1.32 4.73 -5.93
CA ARG A 108 2.21 3.81 -6.64
C ARG A 108 3.61 4.38 -6.86
N TYR A 109 3.69 5.64 -7.30
CA TYR A 109 4.96 6.29 -7.59
C TYR A 109 5.43 7.03 -6.33
N PHE A 110 6.15 6.32 -5.47
CA PHE A 110 6.57 6.83 -4.17
C PHE A 110 7.62 7.96 -4.31
N PRO A 111 7.57 8.98 -3.44
CA PRO A 111 8.69 9.90 -3.29
C PRO A 111 9.91 9.19 -2.67
N GLU A 112 11.06 9.85 -2.72
CA GLU A 112 12.33 9.30 -2.26
C GLU A 112 12.34 8.98 -0.76
N SER A 113 11.61 9.74 0.06
CA SER A 113 11.55 9.53 1.51
C SER A 113 10.16 9.71 2.10
N ILE A 114 9.93 9.03 3.22
CA ILE A 114 8.71 9.17 4.02
C ILE A 114 8.62 10.58 4.63
N ASP A 115 9.74 11.20 4.97
CA ASP A 115 9.79 12.59 5.45
C ASP A 115 9.32 13.57 4.39
N ALA A 116 9.73 13.40 3.13
CA ALA A 116 9.24 14.24 2.04
C ALA A 116 7.72 14.08 1.86
N LEU A 117 7.20 12.85 2.01
CA LEU A 117 5.77 12.57 1.95
C LEU A 117 5.00 13.20 3.11
N SER A 118 5.58 13.27 4.31
CA SER A 118 4.88 13.76 5.51
C SER A 118 4.55 15.26 5.47
N HIS A 119 5.14 16.02 4.55
CA HIS A 119 4.80 17.42 4.30
C HIS A 119 3.43 17.58 3.61
N ASP A 120 2.96 16.58 2.87
CA ASP A 120 1.64 16.53 2.25
C ASP A 120 0.71 15.62 3.09
N LYS A 121 0.11 16.18 4.14
CA LYS A 121 -0.64 15.42 5.17
C LYS A 121 -1.74 14.52 4.59
N PRO A 122 -2.59 14.96 3.63
CA PRO A 122 -3.59 14.08 3.01
C PRO A 122 -2.96 12.87 2.31
N THR A 123 -1.91 13.08 1.50
CA THR A 123 -1.23 11.99 0.79
C THR A 123 -0.52 11.05 1.78
N PHE A 124 0.14 11.60 2.81
CA PHE A 124 0.79 10.83 3.85
C PHE A 124 -0.18 9.91 4.62
N GLY A 125 -1.32 10.45 5.02
CA GLY A 125 -2.37 9.68 5.71
C GLY A 125 -2.93 8.56 4.82
N TYR A 126 -3.19 8.87 3.54
CA TYR A 126 -3.65 7.89 2.58
C TYR A 126 -2.65 6.76 2.35
N PHE A 127 -1.38 7.12 2.17
CA PHE A 127 -0.29 6.16 2.01
C PHE A 127 -0.18 5.23 3.22
N TYR A 128 -0.22 5.79 4.42
CA TYR A 128 -0.14 4.99 5.64
C TYR A 128 -1.30 3.98 5.74
N GLU A 129 -2.52 4.42 5.44
CA GLU A 129 -3.68 3.53 5.43
C GLU A 129 -3.52 2.40 4.40
N GLN A 130 -3.05 2.74 3.20
CA GLN A 130 -2.73 1.76 2.16
C GLN A 130 -1.72 0.72 2.66
N LEU A 131 -0.57 1.19 3.18
CA LEU A 131 0.52 0.33 3.62
C LEU A 131 0.09 -0.57 4.78
N ARG A 132 -0.62 -0.01 5.78
CA ARG A 132 -1.12 -0.76 6.93
C ARG A 132 -2.09 -1.87 6.51
N ILE A 133 -3.01 -1.58 5.59
CA ILE A 133 -3.98 -2.57 5.10
C ILE A 133 -3.27 -3.67 4.30
N ASP A 134 -2.32 -3.31 3.44
CA ASP A 134 -1.56 -4.30 2.70
C ASP A 134 -0.70 -5.18 3.61
N TYR A 135 -0.04 -4.59 4.61
CA TYR A 135 0.69 -5.32 5.64
C TYR A 135 -0.23 -6.36 6.30
N MET A 136 -1.36 -5.92 6.85
CA MET A 136 -2.30 -6.80 7.55
C MET A 136 -2.81 -7.93 6.66
N ARG A 137 -3.02 -7.67 5.36
CA ARG A 137 -3.55 -8.64 4.40
C ARG A 137 -2.50 -9.60 3.84
N LEU A 138 -1.26 -9.14 3.62
CA LEU A 138 -0.29 -9.84 2.78
C LEU A 138 0.95 -10.32 3.52
N LYS A 139 1.36 -9.65 4.61
CA LYS A 139 2.67 -9.86 5.23
C LYS A 139 2.63 -10.07 6.74
N SER A 140 1.55 -9.68 7.41
CA SER A 140 1.41 -9.75 8.87
C SER A 140 1.66 -11.13 9.46
N GLU A 141 1.24 -12.21 8.78
CA GLU A 141 1.47 -13.59 9.23
C GLU A 141 2.91 -14.10 9.00
N HIS A 142 3.76 -13.32 8.30
CA HIS A 142 5.11 -13.73 7.89
C HIS A 142 6.22 -12.86 8.49
N VAL A 143 5.87 -11.75 9.17
CA VAL A 143 6.85 -10.95 9.89
C VAL A 143 7.16 -11.60 11.25
N PRO A 144 8.37 -11.38 11.81
CA PRO A 144 8.68 -11.83 13.16
C PRO A 144 7.63 -11.35 14.17
N VAL A 145 7.26 -12.23 15.10
CA VAL A 145 6.19 -11.93 16.09
C VAL A 145 6.45 -10.63 16.86
N ASN A 146 7.70 -10.39 17.26
CA ASN A 146 8.05 -9.15 17.97
C ASN A 146 7.81 -7.91 17.09
N ASP A 147 8.14 -7.98 15.79
CA ASP A 147 7.91 -6.88 14.85
C ASP A 147 6.41 -6.67 14.64
N ALA A 148 5.62 -7.74 14.52
CA ALA A 148 4.16 -7.63 14.44
C ALA A 148 3.54 -6.97 15.69
N ILE A 149 4.07 -7.29 16.89
CA ILE A 149 3.64 -6.65 18.14
C ILE A 149 4.04 -5.17 18.15
N GLU A 150 5.24 -4.82 17.69
CA GLU A 150 5.67 -3.43 17.59
C GLU A 150 4.81 -2.64 16.57
N LEU A 151 4.58 -3.19 15.38
CA LEU A 151 3.74 -2.59 14.33
C LEU A 151 2.30 -2.35 14.81
N GLY A 152 1.68 -3.34 15.45
CA GLY A 152 0.34 -3.19 16.03
C GLY A 152 0.30 -2.17 17.17
N SER A 153 1.34 -2.11 18.00
CA SER A 153 1.45 -1.14 19.10
C SER A 153 1.62 0.30 18.59
N LEU A 154 2.34 0.51 17.50
CA LEU A 154 2.44 1.82 16.84
C LEU A 154 1.08 2.30 16.32
N GLU A 155 0.29 1.42 15.71
CA GLU A 155 -1.08 1.76 15.26
C GLU A 155 -2.00 2.07 16.45
N ILE A 156 -1.90 1.34 17.56
CA ILE A 156 -2.63 1.67 18.80
C ILE A 156 -2.21 3.05 19.30
N ARG A 157 -0.91 3.33 19.42
CA ARG A 157 -0.40 4.63 19.86
C ARG A 157 -0.87 5.78 18.97
N LYS A 158 -0.93 5.56 17.66
CA LYS A 158 -1.45 6.50 16.66
C LYS A 158 -2.95 6.74 16.85
N LEU A 159 -3.73 5.68 17.05
CA LEU A 159 -5.19 5.75 17.23
C LEU A 159 -5.57 6.53 18.49
N PHE A 160 -4.80 6.37 19.57
CA PHE A 160 -5.05 7.01 20.87
C PHE A 160 -4.17 8.26 21.09
N LYS A 161 -3.88 9.00 20.03
CA LYS A 161 -2.97 10.16 20.08
C LYS A 161 -3.35 11.25 21.08
N ASP A 162 -4.65 11.40 21.35
CA ASP A 162 -5.19 12.44 22.24
C ASP A 162 -5.34 11.97 23.70
N LEU A 163 -5.07 10.68 23.99
CA LEU A 163 -5.04 10.21 25.36
C LEU A 163 -3.77 10.70 26.06
N ASN A 164 -3.92 11.10 27.33
CA ASN A 164 -2.78 11.42 28.17
C ASN A 164 -1.79 10.23 28.17
N PRO A 165 -0.47 10.43 27.95
CA PRO A 165 0.53 9.35 27.96
C PRO A 165 0.47 8.46 29.20
N THR A 166 0.16 9.04 30.37
CA THR A 166 0.00 8.29 31.63
C THR A 166 -1.34 7.57 31.77
N ALA A 167 -2.34 7.90 30.94
CA ALA A 167 -3.59 7.17 30.88
C ALA A 167 -3.37 5.77 30.32
N LEU A 168 -2.53 5.59 29.29
CA LEU A 168 -2.17 4.28 28.74
C LEU A 168 -1.50 3.36 29.80
N ASP A 169 -0.71 3.93 30.72
CA ASP A 169 0.08 3.19 31.72
C ASP A 169 -0.72 2.84 33.01
N LYS A 170 -1.60 3.72 33.49
CA LYS A 170 -2.18 3.59 34.85
C LYS A 170 -3.14 2.41 35.08
N LYS A 171 -3.64 1.78 34.01
CA LYS A 171 -4.36 0.47 33.98
C LYS A 171 -4.96 0.18 32.59
N VAL A 172 -4.81 1.07 31.63
CA VAL A 172 -5.87 1.28 30.63
C VAL A 172 -5.66 0.45 29.36
N ASN A 173 -6.81 -0.01 28.89
CA ASN A 173 -7.14 -0.27 27.51
C ASN A 173 -6.67 -1.54 26.82
N VAL A 174 -5.78 -2.40 27.29
CA VAL A 174 -5.67 -3.70 26.59
C VAL A 174 -6.98 -4.48 26.69
N ASP A 175 -7.67 -4.38 27.83
CA ASP A 175 -9.01 -4.97 27.99
C ASP A 175 -10.06 -4.28 27.08
N TYR A 176 -9.98 -2.96 26.85
CA TYR A 176 -10.86 -2.25 25.91
C TYR A 176 -10.51 -2.59 24.45
N LEU A 177 -9.23 -2.65 24.11
CA LEU A 177 -8.73 -3.11 22.82
C LEU A 177 -9.23 -4.52 22.53
N GLU A 178 -9.22 -5.41 23.53
CA GLU A 178 -9.72 -6.77 23.40
C GLU A 178 -11.24 -6.83 23.28
N LYS A 179 -11.98 -6.10 24.12
CA LYS A 179 -13.45 -6.18 24.22
C LYS A 179 -14.19 -5.35 23.17
N GLU A 180 -13.76 -4.12 22.95
CA GLU A 180 -14.50 -3.14 22.14
C GLU A 180 -13.94 -3.01 20.72
N LEU A 181 -12.62 -3.11 20.53
CA LEU A 181 -12.01 -2.97 19.19
C LEU A 181 -11.62 -4.30 18.54
N GLY A 182 -11.33 -5.33 19.34
CA GLY A 182 -10.73 -6.59 18.95
C GLY A 182 -9.25 -6.49 18.57
N LEU A 183 -8.42 -7.38 19.13
CA LEU A 183 -6.97 -7.43 18.84
C LEU A 183 -6.66 -7.71 17.37
N LYS A 184 -7.53 -8.44 16.67
CA LYS A 184 -7.41 -8.74 15.23
C LYS A 184 -7.35 -7.51 14.33
N ARG A 185 -7.73 -6.34 14.83
CA ARG A 185 -7.58 -5.06 14.13
C ARG A 185 -6.11 -4.62 14.02
N PHE A 186 -5.30 -5.00 14.99
CA PHE A 186 -3.92 -4.51 15.17
C PHE A 186 -2.87 -5.60 14.99
N PHE A 187 -3.23 -6.86 15.25
CA PHE A 187 -2.29 -7.99 15.27
C PHE A 187 -2.78 -9.13 14.37
N PRO A 188 -1.87 -9.84 13.68
CA PRO A 188 -2.19 -11.06 12.94
C PRO A 188 -2.67 -12.19 13.86
N GLN A 189 -3.36 -13.17 13.28
CA GLN A 189 -3.94 -14.28 14.04
C GLN A 189 -2.83 -15.14 14.68
N SER A 190 -1.72 -15.35 13.98
CA SER A 190 -0.54 -16.05 14.53
C SER A 190 -0.01 -15.42 15.83
N VAL A 191 0.00 -14.09 15.96
CA VAL A 191 0.44 -13.40 17.18
C VAL A 191 -0.55 -13.60 18.32
N ILE A 192 -1.85 -13.55 18.01
CA ILE A 192 -2.92 -13.73 19.00
C ILE A 192 -2.92 -15.17 19.54
N ASP A 193 -2.72 -16.16 18.67
CA ASP A 193 -2.80 -17.59 19.03
C ASP A 193 -1.50 -18.12 19.66
N SER A 194 -0.34 -17.63 19.21
CA SER A 194 0.96 -18.13 19.70
C SER A 194 1.28 -17.72 21.13
N HIS A 195 0.66 -16.66 21.65
CA HIS A 195 0.98 -16.11 22.96
C HIS A 195 -0.09 -16.46 24.00
N LYS A 196 0.35 -16.92 25.18
CA LYS A 196 -0.52 -16.90 26.36
C LYS A 196 -1.03 -15.46 26.54
N PRO A 197 -2.35 -15.23 26.74
CA PRO A 197 -2.92 -13.88 26.79
C PRO A 197 -2.19 -12.92 27.74
N LYS A 198 -1.74 -13.43 28.90
CA LYS A 198 -0.97 -12.65 29.87
C LYS A 198 0.38 -12.14 29.32
N LEU A 199 1.08 -12.93 28.52
CA LEU A 199 2.37 -12.56 27.92
C LEU A 199 2.16 -11.56 26.78
N LEU A 200 1.18 -11.77 25.90
CA LEU A 200 0.86 -10.82 24.83
C LEU A 200 0.53 -9.44 25.40
N ARG A 201 -0.34 -9.38 26.43
CA ARG A 201 -0.66 -8.13 27.14
C ARG A 201 0.58 -7.45 27.70
N LYS A 202 1.54 -8.21 28.25
CA LYS A 202 2.79 -7.67 28.78
C LYS A 202 3.64 -7.06 27.66
N SER A 203 3.77 -7.75 26.52
CA SER A 203 4.54 -7.27 25.36
C SER A 203 3.92 -6.01 24.74
N ILE A 204 2.59 -5.97 24.57
CA ILE A 204 1.86 -4.79 24.07
C ILE A 204 2.11 -3.60 25.00
N LYS A 205 1.95 -3.78 26.32
CA LYS A 205 2.20 -2.71 27.30
C LYS A 205 3.63 -2.19 27.26
N ALA A 206 4.61 -3.08 27.14
CA ALA A 206 6.02 -2.69 27.02
C ALA A 206 6.26 -1.84 25.75
N CYS A 207 5.66 -2.22 24.62
CA CYS A 207 5.77 -1.45 23.37
C CYS A 207 5.04 -0.10 23.46
N LEU A 208 3.85 -0.05 24.05
CA LEU A 208 3.12 1.21 24.22
C LEU A 208 3.89 2.20 25.11
N LYS A 209 4.54 1.71 26.18
CA LYS A 209 5.41 2.53 27.02
C LYS A 209 6.65 3.03 26.25
N LYS A 210 7.28 2.16 25.45
CA LYS A 210 8.40 2.53 24.55
C LYS A 210 8.02 3.69 23.60
N TYR A 211 6.76 3.76 23.18
CA TYR A 211 6.27 4.72 22.19
C TYR A 211 5.39 5.84 22.76
N GLU A 212 5.33 6.01 24.08
CA GLU A 212 4.40 6.95 24.73
C GLU A 212 4.63 8.41 24.27
N GLY A 213 5.88 8.80 24.04
CA GLY A 213 6.26 10.15 23.60
C GLY A 213 6.11 10.43 22.11
N LEU A 214 5.77 9.43 21.27
CA LEU A 214 5.73 9.62 19.82
C LEU A 214 4.44 10.34 19.38
N ALA A 215 4.60 11.39 18.58
CA ALA A 215 3.48 12.00 17.86
C ALA A 215 2.93 11.07 16.76
N GLU A 216 1.77 11.42 16.20
CA GLU A 216 1.12 10.62 15.14
C GLU A 216 2.04 10.38 13.94
N GLU A 217 2.71 11.43 13.48
CA GLU A 217 3.64 11.36 12.35
C GLU A 217 4.85 10.44 12.65
N GLU A 218 5.41 10.54 13.84
CA GLU A 218 6.55 9.71 14.26
C GLU A 218 6.17 8.23 14.41
N CYS A 219 4.94 7.95 14.85
CA CYS A 219 4.42 6.58 14.85
C CYS A 219 4.37 6.00 13.43
N VAL A 220 3.89 6.80 12.45
CA VAL A 220 3.82 6.38 11.04
C VAL A 220 5.21 6.18 10.46
N LYS A 221 6.16 7.11 10.68
CA LYS A 221 7.55 6.98 10.22
C LYS A 221 8.22 5.72 10.78
N ARG A 222 8.05 5.48 12.09
CA ARG A 222 8.59 4.30 12.75
C ARG A 222 7.96 3.01 12.21
N PHE A 223 6.65 3.01 11.96
CA PHE A 223 5.94 1.88 11.34
C PHE A 223 6.52 1.57 9.95
N CYS A 224 6.68 2.59 9.10
CA CYS A 224 7.23 2.43 7.76
C CYS A 224 8.66 1.89 7.78
N SER A 225 9.49 2.39 8.69
CA SER A 225 10.87 1.93 8.88
C SER A 225 10.92 0.46 9.32
N LEU A 226 10.18 0.10 10.37
CA LEU A 226 10.17 -1.28 10.87
C LEU A 226 9.64 -2.26 9.82
N LEU A 227 8.59 -1.88 9.09
CA LEU A 227 8.04 -2.73 8.04
C LEU A 227 8.98 -2.85 6.84
N LYS A 228 9.78 -1.82 6.52
CA LYS A 228 10.74 -1.87 5.41
C LYS A 228 11.78 -2.98 5.61
N ASP A 229 12.22 -3.21 6.84
CA ASP A 229 13.19 -4.26 7.17
C ASP A 229 12.61 -5.67 6.92
N ALA A 230 11.30 -5.85 7.13
CA ALA A 230 10.61 -7.12 6.90
C ALA A 230 10.03 -7.28 5.48
N TRP A 231 9.72 -6.17 4.80
CA TRP A 231 9.10 -6.14 3.49
C TRP A 231 9.50 -4.87 2.71
N ASN A 232 10.16 -5.05 1.56
CA ASN A 232 10.46 -3.96 0.63
C ASN A 232 9.21 -3.47 -0.13
N TRP A 233 8.28 -2.84 0.58
CA TRP A 233 7.00 -2.34 0.06
C TRP A 233 7.12 -1.20 -0.97
N GLN A 234 8.31 -0.60 -1.10
CA GLN A 234 8.62 0.41 -2.12
C GLN A 234 9.05 -0.18 -3.47
N GLN A 235 9.30 -1.49 -3.52
CA GLN A 235 9.80 -2.16 -4.72
C GLN A 235 8.68 -2.92 -5.44
N GLU A 236 8.64 -2.76 -6.76
CA GLU A 236 7.93 -3.67 -7.65
C GLU A 236 8.96 -4.53 -8.40
N ILE A 237 8.75 -5.85 -8.40
CA ILE A 237 9.67 -6.81 -9.04
C ILE A 237 8.94 -7.49 -10.21
N TYR A 238 9.59 -7.51 -11.37
CA TYR A 238 9.08 -8.09 -12.60
C TYR A 238 10.08 -9.09 -13.17
N THR A 239 9.65 -10.33 -13.37
CA THR A 239 10.47 -11.32 -14.09
C THR A 239 10.30 -11.10 -15.59
N CYS A 240 11.41 -10.83 -16.28
CA CYS A 240 11.42 -10.56 -17.72
C CYS A 240 12.77 -10.98 -18.33
N ASN A 241 12.88 -10.86 -19.66
CA ASN A 241 14.14 -11.05 -20.35
C ASN A 241 14.73 -9.70 -20.76
N LEU A 242 16.03 -9.53 -20.54
CA LEU A 242 16.79 -8.34 -20.92
C LEU A 242 17.68 -8.65 -22.13
N GLY A 243 17.55 -7.85 -23.19
CA GLY A 243 18.37 -7.95 -24.41
C GLY A 243 17.53 -8.12 -25.67
N ALA A 244 17.94 -7.47 -26.76
CA ALA A 244 17.23 -7.50 -28.04
C ALA A 244 17.56 -8.75 -28.87
N GLU A 245 18.85 -9.09 -28.99
CA GLU A 245 19.33 -10.26 -29.74
C GLU A 245 19.62 -11.44 -28.81
N TRP A 246 20.22 -11.18 -27.64
CA TRP A 246 20.54 -12.17 -26.61
C TRP A 246 19.76 -11.87 -25.35
N ALA A 247 18.65 -12.58 -25.18
CA ALA A 247 17.70 -12.39 -24.08
C ALA A 247 18.18 -13.13 -22.82
N VAL A 248 18.46 -12.39 -21.75
CA VAL A 248 18.87 -12.94 -20.45
C VAL A 248 17.71 -12.84 -19.45
N PRO A 249 17.29 -13.93 -18.80
CA PRO A 249 16.25 -13.86 -17.78
C PRO A 249 16.75 -13.10 -16.54
N ILE A 250 15.98 -12.10 -16.13
CA ILE A 250 16.27 -11.24 -14.98
C ILE A 250 15.02 -11.03 -14.12
N SER A 251 15.25 -10.64 -12.87
CA SER A 251 14.25 -9.97 -12.05
C SER A 251 14.52 -8.47 -12.10
N LEU A 252 13.73 -7.74 -12.87
CA LEU A 252 13.70 -6.29 -12.90
C LEU A 252 13.13 -5.77 -11.58
N VAL A 253 13.84 -4.87 -10.92
CA VAL A 253 13.45 -4.23 -9.66
C VAL A 253 13.30 -2.74 -9.92
N LEU A 254 12.11 -2.23 -9.62
CA LEU A 254 11.77 -0.82 -9.73
C LEU A 254 11.46 -0.28 -8.34
N GLY A 255 12.12 0.80 -7.95
CA GLY A 255 11.89 1.44 -6.66
C GLY A 255 12.50 2.82 -6.59
N PRO A 256 12.03 3.70 -5.68
CA PRO A 256 12.55 5.07 -5.57
C PRO A 256 14.05 5.10 -5.22
N SER A 257 14.51 4.21 -4.35
CA SER A 257 15.94 4.11 -3.99
C SER A 257 16.76 3.30 -5.01
N ASP A 258 16.11 2.41 -5.75
CA ASP A 258 16.76 1.44 -6.64
C ASP A 258 16.84 1.93 -8.10
N GLY A 259 16.02 2.91 -8.48
CA GLY A 259 15.80 3.29 -9.87
C GLY A 259 15.27 2.12 -10.70
N ILE A 260 15.85 1.93 -11.88
CA ILE A 260 15.68 0.76 -12.72
C ILE A 260 16.89 -0.14 -12.48
N SER A 261 16.68 -1.25 -11.79
CA SER A 261 17.72 -2.20 -11.41
C SER A 261 17.32 -3.62 -11.78
N TYR A 262 18.26 -4.56 -11.77
CA TYR A 262 17.97 -5.96 -12.01
C TYR A 262 18.81 -6.90 -11.15
N ARG A 263 18.30 -8.11 -10.94
CA ARG A 263 19.02 -9.27 -10.40
C ARG A 263 19.05 -10.37 -11.46
N THR A 264 20.18 -11.06 -11.58
CA THR A 264 20.28 -12.28 -12.38
C THR A 264 19.91 -13.49 -11.53
N GLN A 265 19.47 -14.58 -12.15
CA GLN A 265 19.05 -15.80 -11.41
C GLN A 265 20.13 -16.36 -10.46
N ASN A 266 21.40 -16.11 -10.76
CA ASN A 266 22.54 -16.63 -10.00
C ASN A 266 23.14 -15.62 -9.02
N SER A 267 22.59 -14.40 -8.92
CA SER A 267 23.13 -13.33 -8.08
C SER A 267 22.07 -12.75 -7.16
N THR A 268 22.42 -12.63 -5.88
CA THR A 268 21.62 -11.88 -4.90
C THR A 268 21.85 -10.37 -4.99
N ASN A 269 22.95 -9.95 -5.62
CA ASN A 269 23.31 -8.54 -5.74
C ASN A 269 22.43 -7.83 -6.76
N LEU A 270 21.94 -6.66 -6.37
CA LEU A 270 21.17 -5.76 -7.23
C LEU A 270 22.12 -4.92 -8.09
N THR A 271 21.92 -4.94 -9.41
CA THR A 271 22.71 -4.14 -10.36
C THR A 271 21.85 -3.00 -10.90
N LYS A 272 22.32 -1.76 -10.73
CA LYS A 272 21.62 -0.57 -11.24
C LYS A 272 21.83 -0.42 -12.74
N MET A 273 20.73 -0.29 -13.48
CA MET A 273 20.74 -0.07 -14.94
C MET A 273 20.59 1.41 -15.28
N ALA A 274 19.62 2.09 -14.65
CA ALA A 274 19.34 3.50 -14.90
C ALA A 274 18.65 4.14 -13.69
N SER A 275 18.78 5.46 -13.56
CA SER A 275 17.84 6.25 -12.74
C SER A 275 16.63 6.66 -13.60
N PHE A 276 15.51 7.05 -12.98
CA PHE A 276 14.31 7.40 -13.75
C PHE A 276 14.46 8.70 -14.56
N GLU A 277 15.29 9.63 -14.09
CA GLU A 277 15.48 10.96 -14.68
C GLU A 277 16.16 10.91 -16.05
N ILE A 278 16.87 9.82 -16.36
CA ILE A 278 17.59 9.65 -17.63
C ILE A 278 16.77 8.89 -18.68
N VAL A 279 15.56 8.44 -18.36
CA VAL A 279 14.68 7.75 -19.31
C VAL A 279 14.06 8.78 -20.25
N LEU A 280 14.42 8.71 -21.54
CA LEU A 280 13.94 9.66 -22.55
C LEU A 280 12.57 9.27 -23.13
N SER A 281 12.31 7.97 -23.31
CA SER A 281 11.07 7.47 -23.91
C SER A 281 10.82 6.02 -23.52
N ILE A 282 9.54 5.64 -23.48
CA ILE A 282 9.08 4.25 -23.33
C ILE A 282 8.23 3.94 -24.56
N ALA A 283 8.54 2.82 -25.23
CA ALA A 283 7.85 2.36 -26.44
C ALA A 283 6.58 1.56 -26.10
#